data_AF-A0A7J7F5U2-F1
#
_entry.id   AF-A0A7J7F5U2-F1
#
_cell.length_a   1.000
_cell.length_b   1.000
_cell.length_c   1.000
_cell.angle_alpha   90.00
_cell.angle_beta   90.00
_cell.angle_gamma   90.00
#
_symmetry.space_group_name_H-M   'P 1'
#
loop_
_entity.id
_entity.type
_entity.pdbx_description
1 polymer ?
#
loop_
_entity_poly.entity_id
_entity_poly.type
_entity_poly.pdbx_seq_one_letter_code
_entity_poly.pdbx_strand_id
1 'polypeptide(L)'
;MAEPEAAAEDLDALIDDLDYLPGHFHLEMQLNFEPRSPASLRARDLKLQRDGLRQELELAAAPQRPAVRHLLGAFAFYLEELDEARERFLEVAREDPGNLNAWANLAHVYGRLGQEEEEEACAGRLAGLMGLAADPETAEVPQLRAARCLAEQGYAHGFDVGCASPEERARVLAAGIALYDKALGYAQQVGDRSPEWEGRGRSP
;
A
#
# COMPACT_ATOMS: atom_id res chain seq x y z
N MET A 1 36.66 7.99 -5.59
CA MET A 1 35.62 7.25 -4.85
C MET A 1 34.74 8.28 -4.17
N ALA A 2 33.69 8.64 -4.89
CA ALA A 2 32.61 9.59 -4.62
C ALA A 2 31.60 9.18 -5.72
N GLU A 3 30.34 8.87 -5.50
CA GLU A 3 29.39 9.20 -4.44
C GLU A 3 28.31 8.10 -4.40
N PRO A 4 27.98 7.53 -3.23
CA PRO A 4 26.69 6.86 -3.01
C PRO A 4 25.62 7.83 -2.49
N GLU A 5 26.01 9.03 -2.02
CA GLU A 5 25.09 10.04 -1.45
C GLU A 5 24.25 10.76 -2.52
N ALA A 6 24.83 11.12 -3.67
CA ALA A 6 24.10 11.85 -4.71
C ALA A 6 22.98 11.03 -5.38
N ALA A 7 23.12 9.70 -5.46
CA ALA A 7 22.08 8.83 -6.00
C ALA A 7 20.90 8.65 -5.01
N ALA A 8 21.14 8.78 -3.70
CA ALA A 8 20.11 8.75 -2.68
C ALA A 8 19.36 10.09 -2.60
N GLU A 9 20.06 11.22 -2.72
CA GLU A 9 19.44 12.56 -2.78
C GLU A 9 18.53 12.73 -4.01
N ASP A 10 18.92 12.17 -5.17
CA ASP A 10 18.06 12.16 -6.37
C ASP A 10 16.79 11.31 -6.17
N LEU A 11 16.86 10.23 -5.37
CA LEU A 11 15.72 9.36 -5.11
C LEU A 11 14.71 10.00 -4.14
N ASP A 12 15.19 10.65 -3.08
CA ASP A 12 14.36 11.37 -2.11
C ASP A 12 13.64 12.57 -2.75
N ALA A 13 14.32 13.31 -3.63
CA ALA A 13 13.69 14.39 -4.41
C ALA A 13 12.65 13.87 -5.43
N LEU A 14 12.89 12.69 -6.02
CA LEU A 14 11.93 12.01 -6.89
C LEU A 14 10.70 11.52 -6.12
N ILE A 15 10.86 11.12 -4.84
CA ILE A 15 9.76 10.73 -3.94
C ILE A 15 8.92 11.94 -3.55
N ASP A 16 9.53 13.12 -3.34
CA ASP A 16 8.81 14.37 -3.05
C ASP A 16 7.91 14.84 -4.21
N ASP A 17 8.26 14.49 -5.44
CA ASP A 17 7.46 14.78 -6.65
C ASP A 17 6.37 13.72 -6.93
N LEU A 18 6.35 12.60 -6.20
CA LEU A 18 5.29 11.61 -6.34
C LEU A 18 4.03 12.08 -5.63
N ASP A 19 2.91 12.10 -6.37
CA ASP A 19 1.61 12.37 -5.78
C ASP A 19 1.28 11.38 -4.64
N TYR A 20 1.82 10.15 -4.65
CA TYR A 20 1.58 9.17 -3.60
C TYR A 20 2.76 8.22 -3.43
N LEU A 21 2.94 7.72 -2.20
CA LEU A 21 3.93 6.70 -1.87
C LEU A 21 3.22 5.36 -1.63
N PRO A 22 3.62 4.25 -2.28
CA PRO A 22 3.09 2.93 -1.99
C PRO A 22 3.65 2.30 -0.72
N GLY A 23 2.87 1.42 -0.10
CA GLY A 23 3.25 0.68 1.10
C GLY A 23 2.44 1.10 2.34
N HIS A 24 2.61 0.36 3.42
CA HIS A 24 1.84 0.55 4.66
C HIS A 24 2.69 1.09 5.82
N PHE A 25 4.00 0.88 5.77
CA PHE A 25 4.90 1.22 6.88
C PHE A 25 5.22 2.72 6.98
N HIS A 26 4.86 3.51 5.97
CA HIS A 26 5.00 4.98 5.98
C HIS A 26 3.70 5.72 6.34
N LEU A 27 2.58 4.99 6.50
CA LEU A 27 1.27 5.62 6.73
C LEU A 27 1.24 6.32 8.09
N GLU A 28 0.42 7.38 8.19
CA GLU A 28 0.22 8.13 9.44
C GLU A 28 -0.70 7.38 10.45
N MET A 29 -0.35 6.13 10.72
CA MET A 29 -1.04 5.24 11.66
C MET A 29 -0.27 5.17 12.97
N GLN A 30 -0.97 5.17 14.11
CA GLN A 30 -0.33 5.09 15.43
C GLN A 30 0.54 3.84 15.59
N LEU A 31 0.19 2.75 14.90
CA LEU A 31 0.99 1.53 14.91
C LEU A 31 2.37 1.68 14.25
N ASN A 32 2.56 2.67 13.38
CA ASN A 32 3.82 2.92 12.67
C ASN A 32 4.79 3.82 13.44
N PHE A 33 4.33 4.52 14.49
CA PHE A 33 5.14 5.46 15.26
C PHE A 33 5.54 4.93 16.63
N GLU A 34 6.42 5.67 17.32
CA GLU A 34 6.78 5.37 18.69
C GLU A 34 5.51 5.28 19.57
N PRO A 35 5.24 4.07 20.10
CA PRO A 35 3.95 3.79 20.70
C PRO A 35 3.88 4.42 22.09
N ARG A 36 2.86 5.24 22.30
CA ARG A 36 2.55 5.81 23.62
C ARG A 36 2.01 4.77 24.61
N SER A 37 1.53 3.63 24.11
CA SER A 37 0.98 2.53 24.90
C SER A 37 2.04 1.47 25.26
N PRO A 38 1.94 0.84 26.45
CA PRO A 38 2.80 -0.28 26.83
C PRO A 38 2.78 -1.41 25.80
N ALA A 39 3.95 -2.02 25.55
CA ALA A 39 4.13 -3.05 24.52
C ALA A 39 3.18 -4.25 24.65
N SER A 40 2.87 -4.66 25.88
CA SER A 40 1.94 -5.78 26.13
C SER A 40 0.51 -5.48 25.70
N LEU A 41 0.04 -4.24 25.90
CA LEU A 41 -1.31 -3.83 25.48
C LEU A 41 -1.39 -3.75 23.96
N ARG A 42 -0.37 -3.18 23.32
CA ARG A 42 -0.30 -3.10 21.87
C ARG A 42 -0.26 -4.46 21.19
N ALA A 43 0.58 -5.37 21.70
CA ALA A 43 0.65 -6.74 21.16
C ALA A 43 -0.69 -7.48 21.32
N ARG A 44 -1.41 -7.25 22.42
CA ARG A 44 -2.76 -7.79 22.61
C ARG A 44 -3.74 -7.19 21.59
N ASP A 45 -3.72 -5.87 21.42
CA ASP A 45 -4.65 -5.17 20.53
C ASP A 45 -4.39 -5.52 19.05
N LEU A 46 -3.12 -5.63 18.64
CA LEU A 46 -2.71 -6.16 17.33
C LEU A 46 -3.23 -7.58 17.08
N LYS A 47 -3.07 -8.48 18.06
CA LYS A 47 -3.56 -9.86 17.95
C LYS A 47 -5.08 -9.91 17.80
N LEU A 48 -5.80 -9.09 18.58
CA LEU A 48 -7.25 -9.00 18.49
C LEU A 48 -7.71 -8.50 17.11
N GLN A 49 -7.09 -7.44 16.59
CA GLN A 49 -7.39 -6.92 15.25
C GLN A 49 -7.04 -7.94 14.15
N ARG A 50 -5.90 -8.63 14.27
CA ARG A 50 -5.49 -9.69 13.34
C ARG A 50 -6.51 -10.84 13.29
N ASP A 51 -7.03 -11.26 14.43
CA ASP A 51 -8.02 -12.34 14.49
C ASP A 51 -9.38 -11.91 13.90
N GLY A 52 -9.73 -10.62 14.04
CA GLY A 52 -10.87 -10.02 13.33
C GLY A 52 -10.68 -10.00 11.82
N LEU A 53 -9.53 -9.53 11.33
CA LEU A 53 -9.21 -9.49 9.90
C LEU A 53 -9.14 -10.88 9.26
N ARG A 54 -8.72 -11.91 9.99
CA ARG A 54 -8.77 -13.30 9.50
C ARG A 54 -10.20 -13.73 9.19
N GLN A 55 -11.16 -13.38 10.04
CA GLN A 55 -12.58 -13.64 9.77
C GLN A 55 -13.10 -12.79 8.62
N GLU A 56 -12.64 -11.54 8.53
CA GLU A 56 -13.01 -10.65 7.42
C GLU A 56 -12.51 -11.18 6.08
N LEU A 57 -11.30 -11.75 6.03
CA LEU A 57 -10.73 -12.33 4.80
C LEU A 57 -11.60 -13.46 4.22
N GLU A 58 -12.16 -14.30 5.08
CA GLU A 58 -13.07 -15.39 4.67
C GLU A 58 -14.36 -14.87 4.00
N LEU A 59 -14.79 -13.67 4.40
CA LEU A 59 -16.00 -13.02 3.91
C LEU A 59 -15.73 -12.00 2.79
N ALA A 60 -14.48 -11.58 2.63
CA ALA A 60 -14.08 -10.50 1.74
C ALA A 60 -14.31 -10.89 0.27
N ALA A 61 -14.98 -9.99 -0.45
CA ALA A 61 -15.09 -10.06 -1.90
C ALA A 61 -13.68 -9.97 -2.53
N ALA A 62 -13.48 -10.59 -3.69
CA ALA A 62 -12.17 -10.66 -4.33
C ALA A 62 -11.43 -9.31 -4.43
N PRO A 63 -12.08 -8.17 -4.76
CA PRO A 63 -11.40 -6.88 -4.83
C PRO A 63 -10.89 -6.33 -3.48
N GLN A 64 -11.45 -6.79 -2.36
CA GLN A 64 -11.10 -6.32 -1.01
C GLN A 64 -10.01 -7.17 -0.35
N ARG A 65 -9.83 -8.41 -0.80
CA ARG A 65 -8.85 -9.35 -0.23
C ARG A 65 -7.42 -8.80 -0.16
N PRO A 66 -6.91 -8.06 -1.17
CA PRO A 66 -5.59 -7.45 -1.08
C PRO A 66 -5.44 -6.52 0.13
N ALA A 67 -6.41 -5.65 0.38
CA ALA A 67 -6.40 -4.72 1.52
C ALA A 67 -6.35 -5.45 2.86
N VAL A 68 -7.16 -6.51 3.01
CA VAL A 68 -7.17 -7.36 4.20
C VAL A 68 -5.83 -8.07 4.40
N ARG A 69 -5.26 -8.66 3.33
CA ARG A 69 -3.96 -9.34 3.38
C ARG A 69 -2.82 -8.40 3.71
N HIS A 70 -2.84 -7.15 3.21
CA HIS A 70 -1.84 -6.16 3.55
C HIS A 70 -1.83 -5.86 5.05
N LEU A 71 -3.01 -5.70 5.65
CA LEU A 71 -3.11 -5.49 7.09
C LEU A 71 -2.68 -6.72 7.89
N LEU A 72 -3.04 -7.93 7.46
CA LEU A 72 -2.56 -9.16 8.09
C LEU A 72 -1.03 -9.24 8.05
N GLY A 73 -0.41 -8.87 6.92
CA GLY A 73 1.04 -8.79 6.76
C GLY A 73 1.67 -7.71 7.65
N ALA A 74 1.09 -6.51 7.70
CA ALA A 74 1.57 -5.43 8.56
C ALA A 74 1.48 -5.81 10.05
N PHE A 75 0.38 -6.43 10.49
CA PHE A 75 0.26 -6.90 11.86
C PHE A 75 1.24 -8.03 12.19
N ALA A 76 1.46 -8.97 11.28
CA ALA A 76 2.50 -9.99 11.45
C ALA A 76 3.89 -9.34 11.59
N PHE A 77 4.19 -8.32 10.79
CA PHE A 77 5.44 -7.55 10.88
C PHE A 77 5.63 -6.90 12.26
N TYR A 78 4.64 -6.17 12.77
CA TYR A 78 4.71 -5.53 14.09
C TYR A 78 4.67 -6.51 15.26
N LEU A 79 4.27 -7.77 15.01
CA LEU A 79 4.39 -8.88 15.95
C LEU A 79 5.74 -9.62 15.84
N GLU A 80 6.66 -9.14 15.00
CA GLU A 80 7.96 -9.74 14.69
C GLU A 80 7.85 -11.14 14.06
N GLU A 81 6.73 -11.42 13.40
CA GLU A 81 6.45 -12.63 12.61
C GLU A 81 6.80 -12.37 11.13
N LEU A 82 8.06 -12.06 10.83
CA LEU A 82 8.49 -11.54 9.51
C LEU A 82 8.25 -12.52 8.35
N ASP A 83 8.39 -13.82 8.55
CA ASP A 83 8.11 -14.83 7.52
C ASP A 83 6.62 -14.85 7.13
N GLU A 84 5.72 -14.75 8.12
CA GLU A 84 4.28 -14.66 7.91
C GLU A 84 3.92 -13.36 7.18
N ALA A 85 4.55 -12.23 7.57
CA ALA A 85 4.37 -10.95 6.88
C ALA A 85 4.75 -11.07 5.40
N ARG A 86 5.93 -11.64 5.11
CA ARG A 86 6.41 -11.91 3.75
C ARG A 86 5.41 -12.77 2.98
N GLU A 87 4.93 -13.87 3.56
CA GLU A 87 3.97 -14.76 2.89
C GLU A 87 2.67 -14.04 2.50
N ARG A 88 2.10 -13.23 3.40
CA ARG A 88 0.86 -12.49 3.11
C ARG A 88 1.05 -11.48 1.98
N PHE A 89 2.17 -10.77 1.94
CA PHE A 89 2.45 -9.83 0.84
C PHE A 89 2.76 -10.57 -0.48
N LEU A 90 3.45 -11.73 -0.43
CA LEU A 90 3.66 -12.58 -1.60
C LEU A 90 2.36 -13.12 -2.20
N GLU A 91 1.36 -13.45 -1.37
CA GLU A 91 0.04 -13.85 -1.87
C GLU A 91 -0.61 -12.73 -2.70
N VAL A 92 -0.57 -11.49 -2.21
CA VAL A 92 -1.09 -10.34 -2.97
C VAL A 92 -0.31 -10.15 -4.27
N ALA A 93 1.02 -10.20 -4.22
CA ALA A 93 1.88 -10.04 -5.39
C ALA A 93 1.70 -11.15 -6.46
N ARG A 94 1.34 -12.38 -6.05
CA ARG A 94 1.04 -13.49 -6.96
C ARG A 94 -0.33 -13.35 -7.61
N GLU A 95 -1.33 -12.92 -6.86
CA GLU A 95 -2.69 -12.71 -7.37
C GLU A 95 -2.77 -11.46 -8.26
N ASP A 96 -2.08 -10.40 -7.85
CA ASP A 96 -1.98 -9.14 -8.59
C ASP A 96 -0.51 -8.70 -8.72
N PRO A 97 0.15 -9.15 -9.81
CA PRO A 97 1.49 -8.73 -10.20
C PRO A 97 1.71 -7.21 -10.28
N GLY A 98 0.65 -6.41 -10.43
CA GLY A 98 0.68 -4.95 -10.55
C GLY A 98 0.40 -4.20 -9.25
N ASN A 99 0.20 -4.89 -8.13
CA ASN A 99 -0.13 -4.26 -6.85
C ASN A 99 1.08 -3.52 -6.25
N LEU A 100 1.03 -2.18 -6.25
CA LEU A 100 2.12 -1.32 -5.78
C LEU A 100 2.43 -1.54 -4.29
N ASN A 101 1.39 -1.63 -3.46
CA ASN A 101 1.54 -1.84 -2.01
C ASN A 101 2.25 -3.16 -1.71
N ALA A 102 1.99 -4.23 -2.47
CA ALA A 102 2.60 -5.53 -2.24
C ALA A 102 4.12 -5.49 -2.42
N TRP A 103 4.59 -4.84 -3.48
CA TRP A 103 6.03 -4.71 -3.76
C TRP A 103 6.73 -3.79 -2.76
N ALA A 104 6.11 -2.66 -2.39
CA ALA A 104 6.65 -1.77 -1.37
C ALA A 104 6.75 -2.45 0.01
N ASN A 105 5.69 -3.16 0.40
CA ASN A 105 5.66 -3.90 1.67
C ASN A 105 6.67 -5.06 1.67
N LEU A 106 6.82 -5.79 0.55
CA LEU A 106 7.82 -6.86 0.42
C LEU A 106 9.24 -6.31 0.53
N ALA A 107 9.56 -5.22 -0.17
CA ALA A 107 10.88 -4.58 -0.07
C ALA A 107 11.21 -4.26 1.40
N HIS A 108 10.26 -3.62 2.11
CA HIS A 108 10.44 -3.30 3.53
C HIS A 108 10.65 -4.54 4.42
N VAL A 109 9.89 -5.62 4.19
CA VAL A 109 10.06 -6.89 4.94
C VAL A 109 11.39 -7.56 4.63
N TYR A 110 11.80 -7.60 3.36
CA TYR A 110 13.08 -8.20 2.96
C TYR A 110 14.27 -7.44 3.55
N GLY A 111 14.23 -6.10 3.58
CA GLY A 111 15.25 -5.30 4.26
C GLY A 111 15.33 -5.61 5.76
N ARG A 112 14.17 -5.80 6.42
CA ARG A 112 14.13 -6.24 7.84
C ARG A 112 14.62 -7.66 8.07
N LEU A 113 14.56 -8.53 7.07
CA LEU A 113 15.12 -9.88 7.08
C LEU A 113 16.61 -9.91 6.69
N GLY A 114 17.18 -8.80 6.21
CA GLY A 114 18.55 -8.74 5.68
C GLY A 114 18.71 -9.45 4.32
N GLN A 115 17.63 -9.57 3.56
CA GLN A 115 17.59 -10.22 2.25
C GLN A 115 17.72 -9.16 1.14
N GLU A 116 18.93 -8.64 0.97
CA GLU A 116 19.22 -7.47 0.12
C GLU A 116 18.86 -7.69 -1.36
N GLU A 117 19.12 -8.88 -1.91
CA GLU A 117 18.80 -9.20 -3.32
C GLU A 117 17.29 -9.16 -3.59
N GLU A 118 16.49 -9.72 -2.69
CA GLU A 118 15.03 -9.71 -2.79
C GLU A 118 14.44 -8.32 -2.55
N GLU A 119 15.02 -7.54 -1.64
CA GLU A 119 14.65 -6.14 -1.42
C GLU A 119 14.85 -5.32 -2.70
N GLU A 120 16.03 -5.38 -3.30
CA GLU A 120 16.35 -4.66 -4.55
C GLU A 120 15.45 -5.10 -5.70
N ALA A 121 15.19 -6.42 -5.83
CA ALA A 121 14.28 -6.94 -6.83
C ALA A 121 12.84 -6.42 -6.66
N CYS A 122 12.35 -6.31 -5.42
CA CYS A 122 11.04 -5.74 -5.13
C CYS A 122 10.99 -4.24 -5.43
N ALA A 123 12.01 -3.49 -5.04
CA ALA A 123 12.13 -2.05 -5.30
C ALA A 123 12.19 -1.76 -6.82
N GLY A 124 13.00 -2.50 -7.58
CA GLY A 124 13.07 -2.37 -9.03
C GLY A 124 11.74 -2.67 -9.71
N ARG A 125 11.00 -3.69 -9.24
CA ARG A 125 9.67 -3.99 -9.75
C ARG A 125 8.65 -2.91 -9.43
N LEU A 126 8.68 -2.35 -8.21
CA LEU A 126 7.85 -1.22 -7.82
C LEU A 126 8.11 0.00 -8.71
N ALA A 127 9.37 0.37 -8.92
CA ALA A 127 9.78 1.48 -9.78
C ALA A 127 9.28 1.28 -11.22
N GLY A 128 9.38 0.07 -11.76
CA GLY A 128 8.84 -0.27 -13.08
C GLY A 128 7.32 -0.09 -13.17
N LEU A 129 6.57 -0.50 -12.14
CA LEU A 129 5.11 -0.36 -12.11
C LEU A 129 4.63 1.08 -11.94
N MET A 130 5.42 1.92 -11.27
CA MET A 130 5.18 3.36 -11.16
C MET A 130 5.60 4.15 -12.40
N GLY A 131 6.17 3.48 -13.42
CA GLY A 131 6.63 4.13 -14.65
C GLY A 131 7.93 4.92 -14.47
N LEU A 132 8.67 4.68 -13.38
CA LEU A 132 9.98 5.30 -13.14
C LEU A 132 11.12 4.61 -13.92
N ALA A 133 10.88 3.41 -14.48
CA ALA A 133 11.93 2.61 -15.10
C ALA A 133 11.75 2.21 -16.59
N ALA A 134 10.58 2.38 -17.26
CA ALA A 134 10.42 2.12 -18.71
C ALA A 134 9.08 2.59 -19.35
N ASP A 135 9.09 2.65 -20.70
CA ASP A 135 8.16 3.19 -21.73
C ASP A 135 6.63 2.92 -21.53
N PRO A 136 5.71 3.87 -21.83
CA PRO A 136 4.31 3.88 -21.36
C PRO A 136 3.32 2.86 -21.96
N GLU A 137 3.70 2.01 -22.92
CA GLU A 137 2.72 1.51 -23.89
C GLU A 137 1.98 0.20 -23.56
N THR A 138 2.30 -0.55 -22.50
CA THR A 138 1.65 -1.87 -22.28
C THR A 138 1.27 -2.22 -20.84
N ALA A 139 1.28 -1.27 -19.92
CA ALA A 139 0.92 -1.52 -18.54
C ALA A 139 -0.52 -1.06 -18.24
N GLU A 140 -1.23 -1.73 -17.32
CA GLU A 140 -2.49 -1.24 -16.72
C GLU A 140 -2.40 0.26 -16.46
N VAL A 141 -3.48 1.00 -16.76
CA VAL A 141 -3.55 2.45 -16.65
C VAL A 141 -2.94 2.87 -15.30
N PRO A 142 -1.79 3.58 -15.25
CA PRO A 142 -1.08 3.88 -14.00
C PRO A 142 -1.98 4.49 -12.92
N GLN A 143 -3.01 5.23 -13.35
CA GLN A 143 -4.05 5.82 -12.51
C GLN A 143 -4.90 4.76 -11.79
N LEU A 144 -5.19 3.61 -12.40
CA LEU A 144 -5.94 2.52 -11.74
C LEU A 144 -5.11 1.85 -10.63
N ARG A 145 -3.81 1.70 -10.85
CA ARG A 145 -2.89 1.21 -9.81
C ARG A 145 -2.76 2.20 -8.66
N ALA A 146 -2.64 3.49 -8.97
CA ALA A 146 -2.66 4.56 -7.98
C ALA A 146 -3.95 4.54 -7.16
N ALA A 147 -5.10 4.47 -7.83
CA ALA A 147 -6.41 4.40 -7.17
C ALA A 147 -6.51 3.21 -6.22
N ARG A 148 -6.09 2.02 -6.67
CA ARG A 148 -6.09 0.82 -5.82
C ARG A 148 -5.13 0.95 -4.64
N CYS A 149 -3.91 1.43 -4.90
CA CYS A 149 -2.88 1.65 -3.89
C CYS A 149 -3.41 2.50 -2.74
N LEU A 150 -4.00 3.65 -3.07
CA LEU A 150 -4.58 4.60 -2.12
C LEU A 150 -5.81 4.05 -1.41
N ALA A 151 -6.69 3.31 -2.11
CA ALA A 151 -7.87 2.70 -1.49
C ALA A 151 -7.48 1.63 -0.45
N GLU A 152 -6.48 0.81 -0.74
CA GLU A 152 -5.95 -0.18 0.22
C GLU A 152 -5.31 0.51 1.44
N GLN A 153 -4.57 1.61 1.25
CA GLN A 153 -4.02 2.41 2.35
C GLN A 153 -5.12 3.11 3.17
N GLY A 154 -6.17 3.63 2.51
CA GLY A 154 -7.34 4.20 3.17
C GLY A 154 -8.07 3.18 4.03
N TYR A 155 -8.16 1.94 3.57
CA TYR A 155 -8.71 0.82 4.33
C TYR A 155 -7.90 0.54 5.60
N ALA A 156 -6.57 0.60 5.52
CA ALA A 156 -5.70 0.33 6.66
C ALA A 156 -5.98 1.22 7.89
N HIS A 157 -6.28 2.50 7.68
CA HIS A 157 -6.57 3.47 8.74
C HIS A 157 -7.80 3.09 9.60
N GLY A 158 -8.71 2.28 9.06
CA GLY A 158 -9.85 1.74 9.80
C GLY A 158 -9.45 0.80 10.95
N PHE A 159 -8.27 0.19 10.86
CA PHE A 159 -7.78 -0.86 11.76
C PHE A 159 -6.60 -0.43 12.62
N ASP A 160 -6.30 0.87 12.64
CA ASP A 160 -5.20 1.39 13.44
C ASP A 160 -5.37 1.05 14.93
N VAL A 161 -4.23 0.81 15.58
CA VAL A 161 -4.13 0.41 16.99
C VAL A 161 -3.22 1.37 17.74
N GLY A 162 -3.51 1.60 19.02
CA GLY A 162 -2.68 2.46 19.86
C GLY A 162 -3.08 3.93 19.89
N CYS A 163 -4.19 4.32 19.25
CA CYS A 163 -4.84 5.62 19.49
C CYS A 163 -5.12 5.79 20.99
N ALA A 164 -4.60 6.85 21.61
CA ALA A 164 -4.76 7.14 23.03
C ALA A 164 -6.05 7.92 23.32
N SER A 165 -6.64 8.56 22.31
CA SER A 165 -7.88 9.32 22.45
C SER A 165 -8.83 9.20 21.25
N PRO A 166 -10.13 9.52 21.42
CA PRO A 166 -11.07 9.61 20.31
C PRO A 166 -10.66 10.64 19.25
N GLU A 167 -10.02 11.74 19.65
CA GLU A 167 -9.55 12.77 18.72
C GLU A 167 -8.39 12.26 17.85
N GLU A 168 -7.47 11.47 18.42
CA GLU A 168 -6.44 10.80 17.63
C GLU A 168 -7.04 9.79 16.66
N ARG A 169 -8.00 8.99 17.12
CA ARG A 169 -8.71 8.05 16.24
C ARG A 169 -9.44 8.78 15.11
N ALA A 170 -10.06 9.92 15.38
CA ALA A 170 -10.73 10.73 14.37
C ALA A 170 -9.74 11.29 13.33
N ARG A 171 -8.53 11.73 13.74
CA ARG A 171 -7.49 12.18 12.80
C ARG A 171 -7.02 11.07 11.87
N VAL A 172 -6.73 9.89 12.42
CA VAL A 172 -6.32 8.73 11.62
C VAL A 172 -7.42 8.35 10.62
N LEU A 173 -8.68 8.31 11.05
CA LEU A 173 -9.79 8.03 10.14
C LEU A 173 -9.95 9.11 9.06
N ALA A 174 -9.75 10.38 9.40
CA ALA A 174 -9.79 11.48 8.43
C ALA A 174 -8.67 11.34 7.36
N ALA A 175 -7.47 10.92 7.75
CA ALA A 175 -6.38 10.62 6.81
C ALA A 175 -6.77 9.46 5.87
N GLY A 176 -7.38 8.40 6.40
CA GLY A 176 -7.92 7.30 5.60
C GLY A 176 -8.98 7.74 4.58
N ILE A 177 -9.90 8.61 4.99
CA ILE A 177 -10.93 9.19 4.10
C ILE A 177 -10.28 10.01 2.98
N ALA A 178 -9.27 10.83 3.30
CA ALA A 178 -8.56 11.62 2.29
C ALA A 178 -7.86 10.73 1.24
N LEU A 179 -7.35 9.57 1.63
CA LEU A 179 -6.79 8.59 0.69
C LEU A 179 -7.86 8.00 -0.24
N TYR A 180 -9.06 7.69 0.28
CA TYR A 180 -10.18 7.27 -0.57
C TYR A 180 -10.63 8.35 -1.55
N ASP A 181 -10.71 9.61 -1.10
CA ASP A 181 -11.05 10.73 -1.98
C ASP A 181 -10.02 10.87 -3.12
N LYS A 182 -8.74 10.72 -2.79
CA LYS A 182 -7.66 10.71 -3.78
C LYS A 182 -7.76 9.52 -4.74
N ALA A 183 -8.05 8.33 -4.21
CA ALA A 183 -8.27 7.13 -5.02
C ALA A 183 -9.42 7.32 -6.03
N LEU A 184 -10.53 7.90 -5.60
CA LEU A 184 -11.65 8.24 -6.47
C LEU A 184 -11.26 9.26 -7.54
N GLY A 185 -10.45 10.27 -7.19
CA GLY A 185 -9.90 11.23 -8.15
C GLY A 185 -9.08 10.57 -9.27
N TYR A 186 -8.22 9.61 -8.94
CA TYR A 186 -7.50 8.83 -9.95
C TYR A 186 -8.42 7.94 -10.78
N ALA A 187 -9.42 7.30 -10.17
CA ALA A 187 -10.38 6.46 -10.88
C ALA A 187 -11.23 7.26 -11.89
N GLN A 188 -11.62 8.49 -11.54
CA GLN A 188 -12.38 9.39 -12.43
C GLN A 188 -11.57 9.78 -13.68
N GLN A 189 -10.27 10.02 -13.54
CA GLN A 189 -9.39 10.32 -14.67
C GLN A 189 -9.31 9.18 -15.70
N VAL A 190 -9.51 7.93 -15.26
CA VAL A 190 -9.60 6.76 -16.16
C VAL A 190 -10.91 6.80 -16.97
N GLY A 191 -12.02 7.16 -16.31
CA GLY A 191 -13.33 7.29 -16.95
C GLY A 191 -13.38 8.40 -18.00
N ASP A 192 -12.80 9.56 -17.69
CA ASP A 192 -12.77 10.73 -18.58
C ASP A 192 -11.87 10.54 -19.81
N ARG A 193 -10.84 9.68 -19.70
CA ARG A 193 -9.95 9.31 -20.82
C ARG A 193 -10.53 8.27 -21.77
N SER A 194 -11.78 7.84 -21.56
CA SER A 194 -12.52 7.00 -22.51
C SER A 194 -13.54 7.82 -23.33
N PRO A 195 -13.16 8.52 -24.42
CA PRO A 195 -14.13 9.02 -25.37
C PRO A 195 -14.28 8.12 -26.61
N GLU A 196 -15.51 8.10 -27.15
CA GLU A 196 -15.93 7.65 -28.50
C GLU A 196 -16.37 6.18 -28.71
N TRP A 197 -17.57 5.83 -28.21
CA TRP A 197 -18.47 4.94 -28.98
C TRP A 197 -19.80 5.59 -29.41
N GLU A 198 -20.08 6.83 -29.00
CA GLU A 198 -21.21 7.61 -29.52
C GLU A 198 -20.90 8.24 -30.88
N GLY A 199 -20.80 7.42 -31.94
CA GLY A 199 -20.55 7.96 -33.27
C GLY A 199 -20.49 6.99 -34.45
N ARG A 200 -20.58 5.68 -34.22
CA ARG A 200 -20.66 4.69 -35.32
C ARG A 200 -21.97 3.91 -35.26
N GLY A 201 -23.05 4.60 -35.58
CA GLY A 201 -24.38 3.98 -35.62
C GLY A 201 -25.49 4.86 -36.20
N ARG A 202 -25.17 5.84 -37.05
CA ARG A 202 -26.16 6.43 -37.95
C ARG A 202 -25.53 6.64 -39.32
N SER A 203 -25.97 5.82 -40.26
CA SER A 203 -26.37 6.21 -41.62
C SER A 203 -26.60 4.96 -42.47
N PRO A 204 -27.49 4.99 -43.47
CA PRO A 204 -28.80 5.65 -43.57
C PRO A 204 -29.97 4.64 -43.46
#